data_AF-A0A351FE57-F1
#
_entry.id   AF-A0A351FE57-F1
#
_cell.length_a   1.000
_cell.length_b   1.000
_cell.length_c   1.000
_cell.angle_alpha   90.00
_cell.angle_beta   90.00
_cell.angle_gamma   90.00
#
_symmetry.space_group_name_H-M   'P 1'
#
loop_
_entity.id
_entity.type
_entity.pdbx_description
1 polymer ?
#
loop_
_entity_poly.entity_id
_entity_poly.type
_entity_poly.pdbx_seq_one_letter_code
_entity_poly.pdbx_strand_id
1 'polypeptide(L)'
;MDRNLQRDYEGAMIVAPPAVEDSNWAKTFRGAKRGFASGWMAIRGARRRRNLDRGFVLSDHADWKGLIEVIEGTEAEEVLMTHGNGEPMVRYLTELGVRAAVLTGASLRGEEEE
;
A
#
# COMPACT_ATOMS: atom_id res chain seq x y z
N MET A 1 -29.89 32.90 -0.61
CA MET A 1 -28.67 32.09 -0.44
C MET A 1 -28.51 31.26 -1.70
N ASP A 2 -27.58 31.65 -2.57
CA ASP A 2 -27.39 31.04 -3.89
C ASP A 2 -27.01 29.57 -3.80
N ARG A 3 -27.89 28.71 -4.28
CA ARG A 3 -27.71 27.25 -4.37
C ARG A 3 -27.14 26.80 -5.73
N ASN A 4 -26.46 27.67 -6.48
CA ASN A 4 -26.02 27.34 -7.84
C ASN A 4 -24.72 28.03 -8.28
N LEU A 5 -23.73 28.13 -7.41
CA LEU A 5 -22.35 28.29 -7.88
C LEU A 5 -21.86 26.93 -8.35
N GLN A 6 -22.09 26.64 -9.63
CA GLN A 6 -21.44 25.53 -10.33
C GLN A 6 -19.93 25.83 -10.27
N ARG A 7 -19.26 25.25 -9.27
CA ARG A 7 -17.82 25.43 -9.11
C ARG A 7 -17.14 24.86 -10.33
N ASP A 8 -16.41 25.72 -11.04
CA ASP A 8 -15.55 25.31 -12.12
C ASP A 8 -14.29 24.65 -11.54
N TYR A 9 -14.00 23.44 -11.98
CA TYR A 9 -12.84 22.65 -11.57
C TYR A 9 -11.86 22.45 -12.73
N GLU A 10 -12.00 23.21 -13.82
CA GLU A 10 -11.06 23.16 -14.93
C GLU A 10 -9.63 23.45 -14.44
N GLY A 11 -8.71 22.53 -14.74
CA GLY A 11 -7.31 22.59 -14.31
C GLY A 11 -7.03 22.28 -12.84
N ALA A 12 -8.04 21.99 -12.02
CA ALA A 12 -7.85 21.68 -10.61
C ALA A 12 -7.29 20.26 -10.39
N MET A 13 -6.46 20.09 -9.35
CA MET A 13 -6.10 18.79 -8.80
C MET A 13 -6.92 18.53 -7.53
N ILE A 14 -7.61 17.38 -7.49
CA ILE A 14 -8.46 16.98 -6.37
C ILE A 14 -7.76 15.83 -5.66
N VAL A 15 -7.53 16.00 -4.36
CA VAL A 15 -6.99 14.97 -3.47
C VAL A 15 -8.10 14.52 -2.55
N ALA A 16 -8.36 13.21 -2.51
CA ALA A 16 -9.45 12.64 -1.75
C ALA A 16 -9.04 11.25 -1.20
N PRO A 17 -9.61 10.83 -0.05
CA PRO A 17 -9.33 9.51 0.50
C PRO A 17 -9.92 8.40 -0.39
N PRO A 18 -9.40 7.16 -0.33
CA PRO A 18 -9.93 6.03 -1.12
C PRO A 18 -11.42 5.77 -0.90
N ALA A 19 -11.94 6.00 0.31
CA ALA A 19 -13.34 5.76 0.67
C ALA A 19 -14.37 6.53 -0.19
N VAL A 20 -13.96 7.59 -0.90
CA VAL A 20 -14.86 8.37 -1.75
C VAL A 20 -14.67 8.12 -3.24
N GLU A 21 -13.78 7.19 -3.62
CA GLU A 21 -13.39 6.92 -5.00
C GLU A 21 -14.58 6.64 -5.92
N ASP A 22 -15.56 5.86 -5.46
CA ASP A 22 -16.76 5.50 -6.22
C ASP A 22 -18.05 6.19 -5.73
N SER A 23 -17.90 7.21 -4.89
CA SER A 23 -19.01 7.99 -4.35
C SER A 23 -19.71 8.83 -5.42
N ASN A 24 -20.96 9.23 -5.15
CA ASN A 24 -21.67 10.17 -6.04
C ASN A 24 -20.99 11.55 -6.13
N TRP A 25 -20.23 11.94 -5.10
CA TRP A 25 -19.42 13.15 -5.12
C TRP A 25 -18.30 13.08 -6.16
N ALA A 26 -17.61 11.94 -6.27
CA ALA A 26 -16.56 11.74 -7.28
C ALA A 26 -17.11 11.85 -8.71
N LYS A 27 -18.38 11.45 -8.93
CA LYS A 27 -19.07 11.57 -10.24
C LYS A 27 -19.32 13.01 -10.68
N THR A 28 -19.20 14.00 -9.79
CA THR A 28 -19.27 15.43 -10.15
C THR A 28 -18.10 15.85 -11.05
N PHE A 29 -16.96 15.18 -10.97
CA PHE A 29 -15.74 15.51 -11.74
C PHE A 29 -15.68 14.74 -13.06
N ARG A 30 -16.64 15.01 -13.96
CA ARG A 30 -16.73 14.35 -15.26
C ARG A 30 -15.48 14.63 -16.11
N GLY A 31 -14.93 13.58 -16.73
CA GLY A 31 -13.76 13.69 -17.61
C GLY A 31 -12.42 13.84 -16.89
N ALA A 32 -12.40 13.86 -15.56
CA ALA A 32 -11.16 13.91 -14.79
C ALA A 32 -10.31 12.65 -15.01
N LYS A 33 -8.99 12.84 -15.06
CA LYS A 33 -8.02 11.73 -15.04
C LYS A 33 -7.88 11.19 -13.63
N ARG A 34 -8.00 9.87 -13.45
CA ARG A 34 -7.93 9.21 -12.14
C ARG A 34 -6.51 8.76 -11.85
N GLY A 35 -5.98 9.25 -10.73
CA GLY A 35 -4.73 8.83 -10.14
C GLY A 35 -4.96 8.16 -8.79
N PHE A 36 -4.16 7.15 -8.45
CA PHE A 36 -4.15 6.57 -7.10
C PHE A 36 -2.74 6.46 -6.56
N ALA A 37 -2.52 6.92 -5.34
CA ALA A 37 -1.23 6.85 -4.66
C ALA A 37 -1.29 5.76 -3.57
N SER A 38 -0.54 4.68 -3.76
CA SER A 38 -0.51 3.54 -2.85
C SER A 38 0.70 2.64 -3.11
N GLY A 39 1.20 1.95 -2.09
CA GLY A 39 2.27 0.95 -2.23
C GLY A 39 1.89 -0.16 -3.20
N TRP A 40 0.61 -0.52 -3.24
CA TRP A 40 0.05 -1.50 -4.16
C TRP A 40 0.18 -1.10 -5.64
N MET A 41 0.44 0.18 -5.95
CA MET A 41 0.69 0.62 -7.32
C MET A 41 2.01 0.09 -7.89
N ALA A 42 2.90 -0.45 -7.04
CA ALA A 42 4.07 -1.21 -7.48
C ALA A 42 3.69 -2.58 -8.06
N ILE A 43 2.52 -3.13 -7.68
CA ILE A 43 2.08 -4.45 -8.11
C ILE A 43 1.21 -4.34 -9.36
N ARG A 44 1.66 -4.97 -10.45
CA ARG A 44 0.97 -4.96 -11.76
C ARG A 44 -0.51 -5.36 -11.66
N GLY A 45 -0.82 -6.40 -10.87
CA GLY A 45 -2.18 -6.91 -10.69
C GLY A 45 -3.10 -5.91 -10.00
N ALA A 46 -2.67 -5.34 -8.88
CA ALA A 46 -3.45 -4.33 -8.14
C ALA A 46 -3.70 -3.08 -8.99
N ARG A 47 -2.67 -2.61 -9.71
CA ARG A 47 -2.81 -1.48 -10.65
C ARG A 47 -3.81 -1.76 -11.76
N ARG A 48 -3.79 -2.98 -12.35
CA ARG A 48 -4.70 -3.36 -13.43
C ARG A 48 -6.16 -3.42 -12.99
N ARG A 49 -6.45 -3.93 -11.78
CA ARG A 49 -7.83 -4.10 -11.28
C ARG A 49 -8.59 -2.79 -11.12
N ARG A 50 -7.91 -1.68 -10.84
CA ARG A 50 -8.53 -0.38 -10.52
C ARG A 50 -8.83 0.51 -11.75
N ASN A 51 -8.46 0.08 -12.97
CA ASN A 51 -8.70 0.81 -14.21
C ASN A 51 -8.35 2.33 -14.13
N LEU A 52 -7.20 2.64 -13.55
CA LEU A 52 -6.73 4.01 -13.33
C LEU A 52 -5.96 4.52 -14.54
N ASP A 53 -6.02 5.83 -14.81
CA ASP A 53 -5.15 6.47 -15.80
C ASP A 53 -3.69 6.45 -15.33
N ARG A 54 -3.46 6.60 -14.00
CA ARG A 54 -2.12 6.62 -13.41
C ARG A 54 -2.09 6.02 -12.01
N GLY A 55 -1.10 5.16 -11.75
CA GLY A 55 -0.73 4.74 -10.40
C GLY A 55 0.55 5.42 -9.93
N PHE A 56 0.60 5.83 -8.68
CA PHE A 56 1.78 6.38 -8.02
C PHE A 56 2.17 5.46 -6.86
N VAL A 57 3.41 4.97 -6.87
CA VAL A 57 3.92 4.13 -5.78
C VAL A 57 4.23 5.04 -4.60
N LEU A 58 3.48 4.88 -3.52
CA LEU A 58 3.66 5.63 -2.28
C LEU A 58 3.27 4.75 -1.10
N SER A 59 4.23 4.47 -0.22
CA SER A 59 4.08 3.54 0.90
C SER A 59 4.97 3.99 2.06
N ASP A 60 4.54 3.71 3.28
CA ASP A 60 5.31 3.86 4.51
C ASP A 60 6.06 2.58 4.93
N HIS A 61 5.77 1.44 4.28
CA HIS A 61 6.51 0.19 4.48
C HIS A 61 8.00 0.31 4.14
N ALA A 62 8.84 -0.34 4.97
CA ALA A 62 10.26 -0.50 4.72
C ALA A 62 10.54 -1.34 3.47
N ASP A 63 11.62 -0.99 2.77
CA ASP A 63 12.14 -1.81 1.68
C ASP A 63 13.04 -2.93 2.21
N TRP A 64 13.46 -3.81 1.30
CA TRP A 64 14.30 -4.97 1.63
C TRP A 64 15.61 -4.57 2.34
N LYS A 65 16.26 -3.51 1.88
CA LYS A 65 17.53 -3.05 2.45
C LYS A 65 17.32 -2.52 3.87
N GLY A 66 16.30 -1.68 4.07
CA GLY A 66 15.96 -1.14 5.38
C GLY A 66 15.58 -2.22 6.39
N LEU A 67 14.87 -3.27 5.94
CA LEU A 67 14.58 -4.42 6.79
C LEU A 67 15.85 -5.15 7.24
N ILE A 68 16.79 -5.41 6.33
CA ILE A 68 18.06 -6.05 6.68
C ILE A 68 18.87 -5.19 7.65
N GLU A 69 19.00 -3.89 7.36
CA GLU A 69 19.76 -2.95 8.20
C GLU A 69 19.24 -2.93 9.63
N VAL A 70 17.91 -2.92 9.80
CA VAL A 70 17.29 -2.99 11.13
C VAL A 70 17.54 -4.33 11.80
N ILE A 71 17.36 -5.44 11.08
CA ILE A 71 17.56 -6.79 11.63
C ILE A 71 19.01 -6.96 12.12
N GLU A 72 19.98 -6.60 11.30
CA GLU A 72 21.42 -6.65 11.66
C GLU A 72 21.70 -5.76 12.87
N GLY A 73 21.16 -4.54 12.89
CA GLY A 73 21.34 -3.61 14.00
C GLY A 73 20.70 -4.06 15.33
N THR A 74 19.80 -5.04 15.31
CA THR A 74 19.21 -5.57 16.55
C THR A 74 20.04 -6.68 17.21
N GLU A 75 20.96 -7.31 16.48
CA GLU A 75 21.70 -8.51 16.92
C GLU A 75 20.77 -9.64 17.42
N ALA A 76 19.52 -9.69 16.94
CA ALA A 76 18.55 -10.67 17.39
C ALA A 76 19.00 -12.09 17.06
N GLU A 77 18.94 -12.99 18.04
CA GLU A 77 19.29 -14.39 17.82
C GLU A 77 18.22 -15.17 17.04
N GLU A 78 16.99 -14.66 17.02
CA GLU A 78 15.85 -15.21 16.29
C GLU A 78 14.97 -14.08 15.77
N VAL A 79 14.52 -14.20 14.51
CA VAL A 79 13.65 -13.22 13.85
C VAL A 79 12.39 -13.90 13.33
N LEU A 80 11.23 -13.46 13.82
CA LEU A 80 9.93 -14.06 13.52
C LEU A 80 9.06 -13.08 12.73
N MET A 81 8.60 -13.48 11.54
CA MET A 81 7.83 -12.62 10.64
C MET A 81 6.33 -12.76 10.89
N THR A 82 5.60 -11.65 10.98
CA THR A 82 4.15 -11.66 11.26
C THR A 82 3.28 -11.26 10.07
N HIS A 83 3.75 -10.33 9.23
CA HIS A 83 2.97 -9.78 8.12
C HIS A 83 3.71 -9.89 6.78
N GLY A 84 2.94 -10.06 5.71
CA GLY A 84 3.46 -10.15 4.35
C GLY A 84 3.98 -11.55 3.99
N ASN A 85 4.56 -11.67 2.80
CA ASN A 85 5.21 -12.89 2.33
C ASN A 85 6.62 -12.95 2.94
N GLY A 86 6.73 -13.64 4.07
CA GLY A 86 7.96 -13.70 4.87
C GLY A 86 8.95 -14.75 4.39
N GLU A 87 8.53 -15.72 3.58
CA GLU A 87 9.34 -16.85 3.13
C GLU A 87 10.66 -16.44 2.45
N PRO A 88 10.70 -15.41 1.57
CA PRO A 88 11.96 -14.93 1.00
C PRO A 88 12.93 -14.40 2.06
N MET A 89 12.43 -13.67 3.06
CA MET A 89 13.24 -13.13 4.15
C MET A 89 13.76 -14.25 5.06
N VAL A 90 12.89 -15.19 5.43
CA VAL A 90 13.28 -16.37 6.21
C VAL A 90 14.40 -17.13 5.52
N ARG A 91 14.25 -17.40 4.20
CA ARG A 91 15.29 -18.07 3.42
C ARG A 91 16.61 -17.29 3.46
N TYR A 92 16.57 -15.98 3.17
CA TYR A 92 17.75 -15.13 3.15
C TYR A 92 18.50 -15.13 4.49
N LEU A 93 17.79 -14.92 5.60
CA LEU A 93 18.37 -14.89 6.94
C LEU A 93 18.93 -16.27 7.35
N THR A 94 18.24 -17.35 6.99
CA THR A 94 18.71 -18.72 7.25
C THR A 94 20.00 -19.01 6.48
N GLU A 95 20.15 -18.54 5.24
CA GLU A 95 21.39 -18.65 4.46
C GLU A 95 22.57 -17.90 5.11
N LEU A 96 22.29 -16.87 5.91
CA LEU A 96 23.26 -16.14 6.72
C LEU A 96 23.49 -16.75 8.11
N GLY A 97 22.82 -17.86 8.45
CA GLY A 97 22.94 -18.53 9.75
C GLY A 97 22.09 -17.93 10.87
N VAL A 98 21.20 -16.99 10.56
CA VAL A 98 20.24 -16.41 11.52
C VAL A 98 19.02 -17.33 11.64
N ARG A 99 18.56 -17.60 12.87
CA ARG A 99 17.32 -18.37 13.07
C ARG A 99 16.14 -17.50 12.65
N ALA A 100 15.39 -17.93 11.64
CA ALA A 100 14.24 -17.18 11.15
C ALA A 100 13.06 -18.10 10.81
N ALA A 101 11.85 -17.63 11.07
CA ALA A 101 10.62 -18.33 10.71
C ALA A 101 9.46 -17.34 10.48
N VAL A 102 8.43 -17.79 9.76
CA VAL A 102 7.13 -17.11 9.76
C VAL A 102 6.41 -17.51 11.05
N LEU A 103 5.92 -16.52 11.80
CA LEU A 103 5.23 -16.73 13.05
C LEU A 103 3.84 -17.32 12.77
N THR A 104 3.64 -18.59 13.10
CA THR A 104 2.37 -19.27 12.95
C THR A 104 1.36 -18.77 13.98
N GLY A 105 0.14 -18.44 13.53
CA GLY A 105 -0.93 -17.94 14.41
C GLY A 105 -0.86 -16.44 14.74
N ALA A 106 0.15 -15.71 14.26
CA ALA A 106 0.21 -14.26 14.36
C ALA A 106 -0.55 -13.58 13.22
N SER A 107 -1.85 -13.84 13.09
CA SER A 107 -2.73 -12.91 12.38
C SER A 107 -3.01 -11.73 13.30
N LEU A 108 -2.11 -10.76 13.34
CA LEU A 108 -2.42 -9.47 13.95
C LEU A 108 -3.46 -8.78 13.05
N ARG A 109 -4.70 -8.72 13.56
CA ARG A 109 -5.94 -8.23 12.93
C ARG A 109 -6.46 -9.13 11.81
N GLY A 110 -7.75 -9.46 11.94
CA GLY A 110 -8.51 -10.18 10.96
C GLY A 110 -8.29 -9.59 9.57
N GLU A 111 -8.19 -10.49 8.61
CA GLU A 111 -8.60 -10.27 7.23
C GLU A 111 -9.59 -9.09 7.11
N GLU A 112 -9.07 -7.88 6.90
CA GLU A 112 -9.81 -6.87 6.15
C GLU A 112 -9.72 -7.32 4.69
N GLU A 113 -10.39 -8.43 4.41
CA GLU A 113 -10.80 -8.83 3.07
C GLU A 113 -11.78 -7.75 2.57
N GLU A 114 -11.25 -6.83 1.76
CA GLU A 114 -12.00 -6.21 0.66
C GLU A 114 -11.72 -6.95 -0.65
#